data_AF-A0A9D5CWJ7-F1
#
_entry.id   AF-A0A9D5CWJ7-F1
#
_cell.length_a   1.000
_cell.length_b   1.000
_cell.length_c   1.000
_cell.angle_alpha   90.00
_cell.angle_beta   90.00
_cell.angle_gamma   90.00
#
_symmetry.space_group_name_H-M   'P 1'
#
loop_
_entity.id
_entity.type
_entity.pdbx_description
1 polymer ?
#
loop_
_entity_poly.entity_id
_entity_poly.type
_entity_poly.pdbx_seq_one_letter_code
_entity_poly.pdbx_strand_id
1 'polypeptide(L)'
;MDCWLRFILNPRIHSALRISSVLRVSELGLFAVMATPLVAGLSVAAAAISARYALQAWQAFKARPFVPRARRFYPGGFQQVMTRREAALILGIREHAVTEKIKEAHRRVMVANHPDAGGSHYLASKINEAKDILMGKGKNCSSAF
;
A
#
# COMPACT_ATOMS: atom_id res chain seq x y z
N MET A 1 -32.46 -42.70 67.67
CA MET A 1 -31.75 -42.14 66.49
C MET A 1 -32.60 -41.01 65.89
N ASP A 2 -33.01 -40.01 66.71
CA ASP A 2 -34.30 -39.34 66.44
C ASP A 2 -34.25 -37.79 66.42
N CYS A 3 -33.08 -37.17 66.63
CA CYS A 3 -32.94 -35.71 66.54
C CYS A 3 -32.70 -35.21 65.11
N TRP A 4 -32.03 -36.00 64.27
CA TRP A 4 -31.70 -35.61 62.89
C TRP A 4 -32.91 -35.59 61.95
N LEU A 5 -33.89 -36.50 62.12
CA LEU A 5 -35.07 -36.53 61.27
C LEU A 5 -36.04 -35.36 61.50
N ARG A 6 -36.11 -34.78 62.72
CA ARG A 6 -36.96 -33.62 63.01
C ARG A 6 -36.42 -32.29 62.46
N PHE A 7 -35.12 -32.20 62.21
CA PHE A 7 -34.51 -30.99 61.65
C PHE A 7 -34.78 -30.86 60.14
N ILE A 8 -34.76 -31.99 59.41
CA ILE A 8 -35.01 -32.03 57.95
C ILE A 8 -36.49 -31.82 57.60
N LEU A 9 -37.42 -32.27 58.45
CA LEU A 9 -38.87 -32.12 58.23
C LEU A 9 -39.49 -30.85 58.83
N ASN A 10 -38.70 -29.80 59.10
CA ASN A 10 -39.24 -28.53 59.63
C ASN A 10 -39.72 -27.61 58.49
N PRO A 11 -41.04 -27.44 58.27
CA PRO A 11 -41.59 -26.70 57.13
C PRO A 11 -41.30 -25.19 57.17
N ARG A 12 -40.82 -24.65 58.30
CA ARG A 12 -40.43 -23.23 58.40
C ARG A 12 -39.10 -22.89 57.74
N ILE A 13 -38.22 -23.86 57.52
CA ILE A 13 -36.88 -23.61 56.92
C ILE A 13 -36.99 -23.51 55.39
N HIS A 14 -37.93 -24.24 54.78
CA HIS A 14 -38.16 -24.23 53.33
C HIS A 14 -38.90 -22.99 52.82
N SER A 15 -39.73 -22.34 53.63
CA SER A 15 -40.44 -21.11 53.25
C SER A 15 -39.53 -19.89 53.21
N ALA A 16 -38.53 -19.80 54.08
CA ALA A 16 -37.58 -18.68 54.13
C ALA A 16 -36.61 -18.67 52.93
N LEU A 17 -36.16 -19.83 52.45
CA LEU A 17 -35.27 -19.91 51.28
C LEU A 17 -35.96 -19.50 49.97
N ARG A 18 -37.26 -19.80 49.81
CA ARG A 18 -38.03 -19.43 48.60
C ARG A 18 -38.20 -17.92 48.44
N ILE A 19 -38.31 -17.18 49.55
CA ILE A 19 -38.55 -15.73 49.52
C ILE A 19 -37.26 -14.96 49.17
N SER A 20 -36.09 -15.40 49.66
CA SER A 20 -34.81 -14.77 49.33
C SER A 20 -34.38 -14.99 47.86
N SER A 21 -34.75 -16.12 47.25
CA SER A 21 -34.50 -16.39 45.83
C SER A 21 -35.36 -15.54 44.89
N VAL A 22 -36.61 -15.23 45.26
CA VAL A 22 -37.54 -14.46 44.40
C VAL A 22 -37.17 -12.97 44.39
N LEU A 23 -36.77 -12.39 45.53
CA LEU A 23 -36.30 -10.99 45.58
C LEU A 23 -35.00 -10.76 44.78
N ARG A 24 -34.13 -11.76 44.68
CA ARG A 24 -32.86 -11.66 43.93
C ARG A 24 -33.06 -11.70 42.41
N VAL A 25 -34.10 -12.38 41.92
CA VAL A 25 -34.45 -12.44 40.49
C VAL A 25 -35.08 -11.12 40.01
N SER A 26 -35.85 -10.44 40.86
CA SER A 26 -36.44 -9.14 40.54
C SER A 26 -35.41 -8.00 40.46
N GLU A 27 -34.39 -7.97 41.32
CA GLU A 27 -33.35 -6.92 41.24
C GLU A 27 -32.44 -7.10 40.00
N LEU A 28 -32.10 -8.34 39.64
CA LEU A 28 -31.33 -8.64 38.42
C LEU A 28 -32.08 -8.21 37.13
N GLY A 29 -33.41 -8.28 37.12
CA GLY A 29 -34.24 -7.82 36.00
C GLY A 29 -34.22 -6.30 35.81
N LEU A 30 -34.27 -5.52 36.90
CA LEU A 30 -34.23 -4.06 36.83
C LEU A 30 -32.85 -3.52 36.42
N PHE A 31 -31.76 -4.13 36.91
CA PHE A 31 -30.40 -3.80 36.45
C PHE A 31 -30.20 -4.10 34.96
N ALA A 32 -30.76 -5.21 34.46
CA ALA A 32 -30.72 -5.53 33.04
C ALA A 32 -31.46 -4.48 32.19
N VAL A 33 -32.63 -4.00 32.63
CA VAL A 33 -33.41 -2.99 31.89
C VAL A 33 -32.76 -1.60 31.92
N MET A 34 -32.07 -1.22 32.99
CA MET A 34 -31.36 0.07 33.05
C MET A 34 -29.97 0.06 32.40
N ALA A 35 -29.27 -1.08 32.36
CA ALA A 35 -27.95 -1.18 31.75
C ALA A 35 -27.98 -1.43 30.22
N THR A 36 -29.05 -2.03 29.70
CA THR A 36 -29.23 -2.32 28.27
C THR A 36 -29.15 -1.10 27.33
N PRO A 37 -29.76 0.08 27.62
CA PRO A 37 -29.64 1.23 26.72
C PRO A 37 -28.21 1.79 26.66
N LEU A 38 -27.48 1.76 27.77
CA LEU A 38 -26.08 2.22 27.81
C LEU A 38 -25.16 1.27 27.03
N VAL A 39 -25.33 -0.04 27.21
CA VAL A 39 -24.56 -1.05 26.47
C VAL A 39 -24.88 -0.98 24.97
N ALA A 40 -26.16 -0.86 24.61
CA ALA A 40 -26.58 -0.68 23.22
C ALA A 40 -25.96 0.60 22.61
N GLY A 41 -26.04 1.74 23.31
CA GLY A 41 -25.45 2.99 22.86
C GLY A 41 -23.94 2.91 22.64
N LEU A 42 -23.21 2.31 23.59
CA LEU A 42 -21.75 2.13 23.49
C LEU A 42 -21.36 1.20 22.34
N SER A 43 -22.11 0.13 22.12
CA SER A 43 -21.85 -0.80 21.02
C SER A 43 -22.00 -0.14 19.64
N VAL A 44 -23.06 0.66 19.46
CA VAL A 44 -23.32 1.40 18.21
C VAL A 44 -22.25 2.47 18.01
N ALA A 45 -21.89 3.21 19.06
CA ALA A 45 -20.83 4.20 19.00
C ALA A 45 -19.46 3.57 18.63
N ALA A 46 -19.10 2.47 19.26
CA ALA A 46 -17.85 1.75 18.97
C ALA A 46 -17.83 1.22 17.53
N ALA A 47 -18.93 0.63 17.06
CA ALA A 47 -19.07 0.16 15.69
C ALA A 47 -18.91 1.31 14.67
N ALA A 48 -19.58 2.44 14.89
CA ALA A 48 -19.49 3.61 14.01
C ALA A 48 -18.07 4.18 13.93
N ILE A 49 -17.38 4.30 15.07
CA ILE A 49 -15.99 4.78 15.11
C ILE A 49 -15.08 3.82 14.33
N SER A 50 -15.17 2.51 14.59
CA SER A 50 -14.34 1.51 13.89
C SER A 50 -14.58 1.52 12.37
N ALA A 51 -15.84 1.62 11.93
CA ALA A 51 -16.20 1.70 10.52
C ALA A 51 -15.62 2.96 9.85
N ARG A 52 -15.69 4.12 10.52
CA ARG A 52 -15.11 5.38 10.00
C ARG A 52 -13.60 5.25 9.79
N TYR A 53 -12.87 4.73 10.79
CA TYR A 53 -11.42 4.54 10.67
C TYR A 53 -11.07 3.53 9.57
N ALA A 54 -11.82 2.44 9.45
CA ALA A 54 -11.63 1.44 8.40
C ALA A 54 -11.82 2.05 7.00
N LEU A 55 -12.89 2.83 6.79
CA LEU A 55 -13.15 3.49 5.52
C LEU A 55 -12.10 4.55 5.18
N GLN A 56 -11.64 5.33 6.16
CA GLN A 56 -10.56 6.29 5.96
C GLN A 56 -9.25 5.61 5.57
N ALA A 57 -8.89 4.52 6.26
CA ALA A 57 -7.70 3.73 5.92
C ALA A 57 -7.80 3.11 4.52
N TRP A 58 -8.98 2.61 4.16
CA TRP A 58 -9.26 2.04 2.85
C TRP A 58 -9.16 3.07 1.71
N GLN A 59 -9.74 4.26 1.91
CA GLN A 59 -9.62 5.35 0.95
C GLN A 59 -8.17 5.81 0.81
N ALA A 60 -7.44 5.97 1.92
CA ALA A 60 -6.02 6.32 1.89
C ALA A 60 -5.16 5.25 1.20
N PHE A 61 -5.50 3.97 1.35
CA PHE A 61 -4.81 2.88 0.66
C PHE A 61 -5.08 2.89 -0.84
N LYS A 62 -6.35 3.05 -1.26
CA LYS A 62 -6.71 3.15 -2.69
C LYS A 62 -6.19 4.43 -3.34
N ALA A 63 -6.10 5.52 -2.59
CA ALA A 63 -5.60 6.79 -3.06
C ALA A 63 -4.07 6.87 -3.10
N ARG A 64 -3.32 5.80 -2.78
CA ARG A 64 -1.86 5.80 -2.89
C ARG A 64 -1.47 5.99 -4.36
N PRO A 65 -0.94 7.16 -4.75
CA PRO A 65 -0.51 7.36 -6.12
C PRO A 65 0.72 6.48 -6.37
N PHE A 66 0.79 5.86 -7.55
CA PHE A 66 2.06 5.31 -8.04
C PHE A 66 3.01 6.50 -8.23
N VAL A 67 3.85 6.76 -7.22
CA VAL A 67 4.94 7.72 -7.34
C VAL A 67 6.11 7.00 -8.00
N PRO A 68 6.39 7.23 -9.31
CA PRO A 68 7.62 6.74 -9.88
C PRO A 68 8.76 7.33 -9.04
N ARG A 69 9.65 6.46 -8.52
CA ARG A 69 10.87 6.93 -7.84
C ARG A 69 11.55 7.92 -8.78
N ALA A 70 11.65 9.18 -8.33
CA ALA A 70 12.40 10.20 -9.06
C ALA A 70 13.81 9.67 -9.27
N ARG A 71 14.13 9.29 -10.50
CA ARG A 71 15.47 8.86 -10.87
C ARG A 71 16.36 10.09 -10.73
N ARG A 72 17.52 9.93 -10.10
CA ARG A 72 18.48 11.03 -10.02
C ARG A 72 18.88 11.40 -11.44
N PHE A 73 18.64 12.66 -11.80
CA PHE A 73 19.14 13.22 -13.04
C PHE A 73 20.64 13.40 -12.93
N TYR A 74 21.37 13.06 -13.99
CA TYR A 74 22.79 13.37 -14.06
C TYR A 74 22.93 14.88 -14.26
N PRO A 75 23.67 15.60 -13.39
CA PRO A 75 23.90 17.02 -13.57
C PRO A 75 24.78 17.24 -14.80
N GLY A 76 24.42 18.21 -15.64
CA GLY A 76 25.14 18.57 -16.86
C GLY A 76 24.33 18.32 -18.14
N GLY A 77 24.94 18.65 -19.28
CA GLY A 77 24.41 18.36 -20.61
C GLY A 77 25.07 17.14 -21.26
N PHE A 78 24.75 16.90 -22.53
CA PHE A 78 25.47 15.91 -23.32
C PHE A 78 26.92 16.33 -23.56
N GLN A 79 27.82 15.36 -23.69
CA GLN A 79 29.20 15.64 -24.05
C GLN A 79 29.28 16.03 -25.52
N GLN A 80 30.26 16.87 -25.87
CA GLN A 80 30.49 17.28 -27.26
C GLN A 80 30.84 16.06 -28.14
N VAL A 81 31.66 15.16 -27.60
CA VAL A 81 31.99 13.87 -28.22
C VAL A 81 31.36 12.78 -27.36
N MET A 82 30.45 12.01 -27.95
CA MET A 82 29.74 10.96 -27.24
C MET A 82 30.69 9.84 -26.82
N THR A 83 30.74 9.57 -25.51
CA THR A 83 31.54 8.46 -24.97
C THR A 83 30.72 7.19 -24.91
N ARG A 84 31.39 6.03 -24.90
CA ARG A 84 30.72 4.72 -24.75
C ARG A 84 29.89 4.64 -23.46
N ARG A 85 30.37 5.28 -22.40
CA ARG A 85 29.68 5.38 -21.11
C ARG A 85 28.41 6.21 -21.21
N GLU A 86 28.47 7.38 -21.85
CA GLU A 86 27.30 8.23 -22.08
C GLU A 86 26.26 7.54 -22.97
N ALA A 87 26.69 6.89 -24.05
CA ALA A 87 25.83 6.11 -24.91
C ALA A 87 25.07 5.00 -24.14
N ALA A 88 25.76 4.31 -23.24
CA ALA A 88 25.16 3.30 -22.37
C ALA A 88 24.13 3.91 -21.40
N LEU A 89 24.39 5.11 -20.87
CA LEU A 89 23.46 5.85 -20.00
C LEU A 89 22.21 6.30 -20.76
N ILE A 90 22.34 6.79 -22.00
CA ILE A 90 21.21 7.22 -22.84
C ILE A 90 20.28 6.05 -23.15
N LEU A 91 20.83 4.89 -23.51
CA LEU A 91 20.05 3.69 -23.82
C LEU A 91 19.62 2.91 -22.55
N GLY A 92 20.16 3.25 -21.38
CA GLY A 92 19.85 2.56 -20.12
C GLY A 92 20.36 1.12 -20.06
N ILE A 93 21.48 0.83 -20.72
CA ILE A 93 22.11 -0.50 -20.77
C ILE A 93 23.54 -0.46 -20.23
N ARG A 94 24.17 -1.64 -20.10
CA ARG A 94 25.60 -1.72 -19.75
C ARG A 94 26.47 -1.46 -20.98
N GLU A 95 27.67 -0.93 -20.78
CA GLU A 95 28.65 -0.62 -21.85
C GLU A 95 29.02 -1.84 -22.72
N HIS A 96 28.95 -3.04 -22.14
CA HIS A 96 29.23 -4.32 -22.78
C HIS A 96 27.97 -5.15 -23.04
N ALA A 97 26.82 -4.50 -23.27
CA ALA A 97 25.59 -5.20 -23.61
C ALA A 97 25.67 -5.91 -24.97
N VAL A 98 24.92 -7.01 -25.12
CA VAL A 98 24.80 -7.75 -26.38
C VAL A 98 24.12 -6.89 -27.45
N THR A 99 24.51 -7.03 -28.71
CA THR A 99 23.98 -6.28 -29.86
C THR A 99 22.46 -6.28 -29.95
N GLU A 100 21.81 -7.40 -29.63
CA GLU A 100 20.35 -7.51 -29.65
C GLU A 100 19.70 -6.62 -28.57
N LYS A 101 20.29 -6.55 -27.38
CA LYS A 101 19.84 -5.64 -26.32
C LYS A 101 20.02 -4.17 -26.70
N ILE A 102 21.09 -3.85 -27.44
CA ILE A 102 21.33 -2.49 -27.94
C ILE A 102 20.22 -2.08 -28.91
N LYS A 103 19.87 -2.93 -29.88
CA LYS A 103 18.79 -2.66 -30.85
C LYS A 103 17.43 -2.53 -30.18
N GLU A 104 17.13 -3.41 -29.23
CA GLU A 104 15.86 -3.38 -28.50
C GLU A 104 15.73 -2.11 -27.65
N ALA A 105 16.79 -1.75 -26.92
CA ALA A 105 16.84 -0.51 -26.13
C ALA A 105 16.73 0.73 -27.03
N HIS A 106 17.45 0.76 -28.15
CA HIS A 106 17.36 1.84 -29.14
C HIS A 106 15.94 2.02 -29.65
N ARG A 107 15.27 0.95 -30.08
CA ARG A 107 13.87 1.00 -30.53
C ARG A 107 12.95 1.56 -29.45
N ARG A 108 13.11 1.09 -28.21
CA ARG A 108 12.27 1.50 -27.07
C ARG A 108 12.42 2.99 -26.76
N VAL A 109 13.66 3.48 -26.69
CA VAL A 109 13.95 4.89 -26.37
C VAL A 109 13.59 5.80 -27.55
N MET A 110 13.81 5.36 -28.79
CA MET A 110 13.46 6.11 -29.99
C MET A 110 11.95 6.30 -30.13
N VAL A 111 11.14 5.26 -29.92
CA VAL A 111 9.66 5.37 -29.99
C VAL A 111 9.15 6.41 -28.99
N ALA A 112 9.72 6.46 -27.79
CA ALA A 112 9.34 7.44 -26.77
C ALA A 112 9.78 8.88 -27.09
N ASN A 113 10.82 9.06 -27.92
CA ASN A 113 11.42 10.37 -28.22
C ASN A 113 11.35 10.73 -29.71
N HIS A 114 10.48 10.06 -30.48
CA HIS A 114 10.41 10.25 -31.93
C HIS A 114 9.99 11.69 -32.25
N PRO A 115 10.64 12.38 -33.21
CA PRO A 115 10.30 13.76 -33.55
C PRO A 115 8.81 13.92 -33.93
N ASP A 116 8.28 12.97 -34.69
CA ASP A 116 6.87 12.96 -35.11
C ASP A 116 5.87 12.78 -33.95
N ALA A 117 6.33 12.26 -32.80
CA ALA A 117 5.52 12.12 -31.59
C ALA A 117 5.67 13.30 -30.62
N GLY A 118 6.26 14.42 -31.09
CA GLY A 118 6.56 15.59 -30.26
C GLY A 118 7.91 15.51 -29.54
N GLY A 119 8.77 14.55 -29.90
CA GLY A 119 10.14 14.45 -29.40
C GLY A 119 11.07 15.49 -30.01
N SER A 120 12.23 15.71 -29.38
CA SER A 120 13.24 16.61 -29.92
C SER A 120 14.10 15.93 -30.98
N HIS A 121 14.29 16.58 -32.13
CA HIS A 121 15.25 16.15 -33.16
C HIS A 121 16.67 15.99 -32.61
N TYR A 122 17.06 16.83 -31.65
CA TYR A 122 18.36 16.75 -31.02
C TYR A 122 18.50 15.48 -30.17
N LEU A 123 17.47 15.12 -29.40
CA LEU A 123 17.46 13.88 -28.62
C LEU A 123 17.47 12.64 -29.51
N ALA A 124 16.66 12.62 -30.58
CA ALA A 124 16.67 11.52 -31.54
C ALA A 124 18.05 11.33 -32.19
N SER A 125 18.74 12.43 -32.52
CA SER A 125 20.11 12.40 -33.04
C SER A 125 21.10 11.80 -32.03
N LYS A 126 21.03 12.21 -30.76
CA LYS A 126 21.87 11.66 -29.68
C LYS A 126 21.59 10.18 -29.38
N ILE A 127 20.34 9.74 -29.48
CA ILE A 127 19.95 8.33 -29.35
C ILE A 127 20.53 7.49 -30.51
N ASN A 128 20.56 8.03 -31.72
CA ASN A 128 21.17 7.36 -32.87
C ASN A 128 22.70 7.28 -32.74
N GLU A 129 23.34 8.37 -32.33
CA GLU A 129 24.79 8.42 -32.05
C GLU A 129 25.19 7.37 -30.99
N ALA A 130 24.41 7.26 -29.91
CA ALA A 130 24.63 6.27 -28.86
C ALA A 130 24.59 4.82 -29.39
N LYS A 131 23.63 4.51 -30.27
CA LYS A 131 23.51 3.18 -30.91
C LYS A 131 24.77 2.88 -31.74
N ASP A 132 25.21 3.83 -32.56
CA ASP A 132 26.32 3.62 -33.48
C ASP A 132 27.64 3.37 -32.74
N ILE A 133 27.88 4.09 -31.64
CA ILE A 133 29.05 3.89 -30.77
C ILE A 133 29.04 2.51 -30.10
N LEU A 134 27.90 2.09 -29.55
CA LEU A 134 27.80 0.79 -28.87
C LEU A 134 27.86 -0.39 -29.84
N MET A 135 27.43 -0.19 -31.10
CA MET A 135 27.57 -1.18 -32.17
C MET A 135 28.98 -1.22 -32.78
N GLY A 136 29.92 -0.38 -32.32
CA GLY A 136 31.26 -0.30 -32.88
C GLY A 136 31.29 0.23 -34.31
N LYS A 137 30.21 0.88 -34.77
CA LYS A 137 30.15 1.62 -36.03
C LYS A 137 30.82 2.97 -35.80
N GLY A 138 32.08 2.94 -35.39
CA GLY A 138 32.89 4.12 -35.11
C GLY A 138 33.09 4.92 -36.39
N LYS A 139 32.15 5.79 -36.72
CA LYS A 139 32.53 7.01 -37.42
C LYS A 139 33.11 7.90 -36.34
N ASN A 140 34.36 8.27 -36.49
CA ASN A 140 35.00 9.34 -35.72
C ASN A 140 34.29 10.65 -36.08
N CYS A 141 33.05 10.81 -35.66
CA CYS A 141 32.24 11.97 -35.94
C CYS A 141 32.50 12.96 -34.80
N SER A 142 33.54 13.75 -34.99
CA SER A 142 33.59 15.11 -34.47
C SER A 142 32.37 15.85 -35.02
N SER A 143 31.19 15.68 -34.41
CA SER A 143 30.04 16.52 -34.73
C SER A 143 30.26 17.86 -34.06
N ALA A 144 30.88 18.76 -34.83
CA ALA A 144 30.96 20.18 -34.55
C ALA A 144 29.54 20.76 -34.59
N PHE A 145 28.91 20.79 -33.41
CA PHE A 145 27.94 21.80 -33.04
C PHE A 145 28.53 22.57 -31.86
#